data_AF-A0A3A9I185-F1
#
_entry.id   AF-A0A3A9I185-F1
#
_cell.length_a   1.000
_cell.length_b   1.000
_cell.length_c   1.000
_cell.angle_alpha   90.00
_cell.angle_beta   90.00
_cell.angle_gamma   90.00
#
_symmetry.space_group_name_H-M   'P 1'
#
loop_
_entity.id
_entity.type
_entity.pdbx_description
1 polymer ?
#
loop_
_entity_poly.entity_id
_entity_poly.type
_entity_poly.pdbx_seq_one_letter_code
_entity_poly.pdbx_strand_id
1 'polypeptide(L)'
;MRKNLSPKELLIMGGGLFSMHFGAICLLYPVTWGNDAGSAVWSAYLGIFLSGIVLPFLGYVALVKGRGNFLDIARRASPVFGLFFVAATILVLGPFFVVPRVTAALWAAVLQLTGWRPVGKTAILLFNGAFYAVIYVFVASSGKVVERIGRILFPVLMAIVVSVIVQSIVAPLSPSWGKPSFGENPVVHGFLAGYAAGDLQCALLYGLVVVRGIHDAGIAGEDVNRNLIKIGVIGLGLLALAHLGHMIAGANIGGTIRLNLAALYVQMVVELWGRAAGSSWWRWPRPR
;
A
#
# COMPACT_ATOMS: atom_id res chain seq x y z
N MET A 1 -23.53 -22.33 16.92
CA MET A 1 -22.76 -21.41 16.06
C MET A 1 -21.39 -21.18 16.68
N ARG A 2 -20.36 -21.01 15.86
CA ARG A 2 -18.98 -20.84 16.34
C ARG A 2 -18.79 -19.40 16.81
N LYS A 3 -18.12 -19.20 17.95
CA LYS A 3 -17.93 -17.84 18.53
C LYS A 3 -16.60 -17.19 18.14
N ASN A 4 -15.58 -18.00 17.85
CA ASN A 4 -14.24 -17.51 17.57
C ASN A 4 -13.62 -18.24 16.40
N LEU A 5 -12.90 -17.48 15.59
CA LEU A 5 -11.91 -18.01 14.67
C LEU A 5 -10.77 -18.63 15.45
N SER A 6 -10.23 -19.72 14.91
CA SER A 6 -8.97 -20.30 15.39
C SER A 6 -7.82 -19.32 15.13
N PRO A 7 -6.69 -19.45 15.86
CA PRO A 7 -5.50 -18.64 15.60
C PRO A 7 -5.03 -18.70 14.13
N LYS A 8 -5.17 -19.89 13.50
CA LYS A 8 -4.82 -20.08 12.09
C LYS A 8 -5.73 -19.28 11.16
N GLU A 9 -7.05 -19.31 11.38
CA GLU A 9 -7.99 -18.54 10.57
C GLU A 9 -7.84 -17.03 10.80
N LEU A 10 -7.56 -16.60 12.03
CA LEU A 10 -7.25 -15.20 12.33
C LEU A 10 -6.01 -14.72 11.57
N LEU A 11 -4.95 -15.53 11.52
CA LEU A 11 -3.74 -15.20 10.78
C LEU A 11 -3.99 -15.17 9.27
N ILE A 12 -4.78 -16.11 8.73
CA ILE A 12 -5.14 -16.14 7.31
C ILE A 12 -5.98 -14.93 6.92
N MET A 13 -7.04 -14.64 7.68
CA MET A 13 -7.93 -13.49 7.39
C MET A 13 -7.22 -12.16 7.66
N GLY A 14 -6.41 -12.06 8.70
CA GLY A 14 -5.58 -10.90 9.00
C GLY A 14 -4.51 -10.66 7.92
N GLY A 15 -3.83 -11.71 7.49
CA GLY A 15 -2.89 -11.66 6.35
C GLY A 15 -3.59 -11.29 5.04
N GLY A 16 -4.82 -11.75 4.83
CA GLY A 16 -5.68 -11.32 3.72
C GLY A 16 -5.99 -9.83 3.79
N LEU A 17 -6.42 -9.31 4.95
CA LEU A 17 -6.67 -7.89 5.15
C LEU A 17 -5.42 -7.04 4.91
N PHE A 18 -4.27 -7.50 5.42
CA PHE A 18 -2.98 -6.90 5.12
C PHE A 18 -2.72 -6.87 3.60
N SER A 19 -2.88 -8.00 2.91
CA SER A 19 -2.67 -8.10 1.46
C SER A 19 -3.60 -7.18 0.65
N MET A 20 -4.82 -6.92 1.13
CA MET A 20 -5.77 -6.01 0.46
C MET A 20 -5.32 -4.54 0.55
N HIS A 21 -4.66 -4.14 1.63
CA HIS A 21 -4.13 -2.77 1.78
C HIS A 21 -2.70 -2.63 1.26
N PHE A 22 -1.86 -3.65 1.43
CA PHE A 22 -0.44 -3.63 1.08
C PHE A 22 -0.19 -3.79 -0.43
N GLY A 23 -1.03 -3.16 -1.26
CA GLY A 23 -0.85 -3.14 -2.72
C GLY A 23 0.40 -2.38 -3.16
N ALA A 24 0.69 -2.41 -4.47
CA ALA A 24 1.91 -1.83 -5.06
C ALA A 24 2.14 -0.35 -4.69
N ILE A 25 1.08 0.44 -4.50
CA ILE A 25 1.20 1.85 -4.15
C ILE A 25 1.57 2.06 -2.67
N CYS A 26 1.02 1.25 -1.77
CA CYS A 26 1.30 1.29 -0.33
C CYS A 26 2.73 0.82 -0.01
N LEU A 27 3.41 0.21 -0.98
CA LEU A 27 4.84 -0.07 -0.94
C LEU A 27 5.72 1.16 -1.26
N LEU A 28 5.29 1.98 -2.22
CA LEU A 28 6.10 3.07 -2.77
C LEU A 28 6.06 4.33 -1.92
N TYR A 29 4.88 4.65 -1.38
CA TYR A 29 4.68 5.82 -0.54
C TYR A 29 5.57 5.87 0.69
N PRO A 30 5.71 4.80 1.48
CA PRO A 30 6.37 4.92 2.77
C PRO A 30 7.88 5.11 2.62
N VAL A 31 8.49 4.57 1.57
CA VAL A 31 9.88 4.89 1.22
C VAL A 31 10.03 6.38 0.88
N THR A 32 9.07 6.94 0.15
CA THR A 32 9.08 8.37 -0.19
C THR A 32 8.92 9.23 1.06
N TRP A 33 7.92 8.94 1.90
CA TRP A 33 7.71 9.63 3.17
C TRP A 33 8.90 9.53 4.13
N GLY A 34 9.57 8.38 4.14
CA GLY A 34 10.80 8.17 4.90
C GLY A 34 11.95 9.05 4.43
N ASN A 35 12.18 9.09 3.11
CA ASN A 35 13.21 9.93 2.50
C ASN A 35 12.93 11.42 2.72
N ASP A 36 11.66 11.82 2.61
CA ASP A 36 11.22 13.20 2.86
C ASP A 36 11.33 13.58 4.34
N ALA A 37 11.01 12.68 5.26
CA ALA A 37 11.08 12.95 6.69
C ALA A 37 12.52 12.96 7.21
N GLY A 38 13.41 12.14 6.65
CA GLY A 38 14.81 12.05 7.07
C GLY A 38 14.94 11.90 8.59
N SER A 39 15.59 12.85 9.25
CA SER A 39 15.78 12.84 10.70
C SER A 39 14.49 12.91 11.52
N ALA A 40 13.38 13.36 10.94
CA ALA A 40 12.07 13.46 11.59
C ALA A 40 11.16 12.24 11.32
N VAL A 41 11.70 11.13 10.83
CA VAL A 41 10.94 9.92 10.42
C VAL A 41 9.99 9.40 11.50
N TRP A 42 10.38 9.43 12.77
CA TRP A 42 9.53 8.94 13.87
C TRP A 42 8.30 9.81 14.09
N SER A 43 8.47 11.13 14.06
CA SER A 43 7.37 12.08 14.22
C SER A 43 6.44 12.05 12.99
N ALA A 44 7.00 11.93 11.78
CA ALA A 44 6.20 11.75 10.57
C ALA A 44 5.43 10.43 10.58
N TYR A 45 6.08 9.34 11.00
CA TYR A 45 5.42 8.04 11.11
C TYR A 45 4.28 8.05 12.13
N LEU A 46 4.40 8.77 13.24
CA LEU A 46 3.29 8.93 14.19
C LEU A 46 2.05 9.53 13.51
N GLY A 47 2.23 10.57 12.69
CA GLY A 47 1.14 11.15 11.90
C GLY A 47 0.50 10.14 10.95
N ILE A 48 1.33 9.41 10.20
CA ILE A 48 0.88 8.36 9.25
C ILE A 48 0.18 7.23 9.98
N PHE A 49 0.66 6.82 11.16
CA PHE A 49 0.04 5.79 11.96
C PHE A 49 -1.37 6.20 12.40
N LEU A 50 -1.54 7.45 12.84
CA LEU A 50 -2.85 7.96 13.25
C LEU A 50 -3.84 7.99 12.08
N SER A 51 -3.47 8.55 10.92
CA SER A 51 -4.40 8.69 9.81
C SER A 51 -4.49 7.47 8.88
N GLY A 52 -3.39 6.79 8.62
CA GLY A 52 -3.26 5.67 7.69
C GLY A 52 -3.42 4.28 8.31
N ILE A 53 -3.44 4.15 9.64
CA ILE A 53 -3.66 2.87 10.34
C ILE A 53 -4.85 2.95 11.29
N VAL A 54 -4.86 3.92 12.22
CA VAL A 54 -5.91 4.03 13.24
C VAL A 54 -7.26 4.41 12.63
N LEU A 55 -7.33 5.39 11.72
CA LEU A 55 -8.61 5.73 11.08
C LEU A 55 -9.18 4.56 10.24
N PRO A 56 -8.42 3.86 9.37
CA PRO A 56 -8.91 2.68 8.68
C PRO A 56 -9.42 1.58 9.63
N PHE A 57 -8.72 1.35 10.74
CA PHE A 57 -9.17 0.44 11.79
C PHE A 57 -10.53 0.87 12.36
N LEU A 58 -10.71 2.14 12.67
CA LEU A 58 -12.00 2.68 13.10
C LEU A 58 -13.08 2.57 12.01
N GLY A 59 -12.71 2.65 10.74
CA GLY A 59 -13.58 2.37 9.59
C GLY A 59 -14.14 0.94 9.62
N TYR A 60 -13.28 -0.06 9.87
CA TYR A 60 -13.73 -1.44 10.06
C TYR A 60 -14.67 -1.61 11.26
N VAL A 61 -14.38 -0.94 12.38
CA VAL A 61 -15.26 -0.95 13.56
C VAL A 61 -16.62 -0.29 13.25
N ALA A 62 -16.61 0.80 12.48
CA ALA A 62 -17.83 1.49 12.07
C ALA A 62 -18.71 0.62 11.15
N LEU A 63 -18.11 -0.12 10.21
CA LEU A 63 -18.81 -1.05 9.32
C LEU A 63 -19.64 -2.07 10.07
N VAL A 64 -19.08 -2.64 11.12
CA VAL A 64 -19.77 -3.60 11.96
C VAL A 64 -21.00 -3.01 12.63
N LYS A 65 -20.87 -1.80 13.20
CA LYS A 65 -22.02 -1.05 13.76
C LYS A 65 -23.01 -0.62 12.67
N GLY A 66 -22.59 -0.60 11.42
CA GLY A 66 -23.32 -0.27 10.20
C GLY A 66 -24.04 -1.43 9.52
N ARG A 67 -24.16 -2.62 10.14
CA ARG A 67 -24.66 -3.86 9.50
C ARG A 67 -23.76 -4.40 8.37
N GLY A 68 -22.47 -4.04 8.37
CA GLY A 68 -21.46 -4.59 7.46
C GLY A 68 -21.42 -3.96 6.07
N ASN A 69 -22.17 -2.88 5.82
CA ASN A 69 -22.27 -2.27 4.49
C ASN A 69 -21.93 -0.77 4.54
N PHE A 70 -20.99 -0.37 3.69
CA PHE A 70 -20.58 1.03 3.55
C PHE A 70 -21.74 1.95 3.16
N LEU A 71 -22.61 1.51 2.26
CA LEU A 71 -23.77 2.30 1.83
C LEU A 71 -24.74 2.54 2.98
N ASP A 72 -24.96 1.55 3.84
CA ASP A 72 -25.88 1.68 4.96
C ASP A 72 -25.33 2.61 6.04
N ILE A 73 -24.00 2.71 6.20
CA ILE A 73 -23.38 3.74 7.03
C ILE A 73 -23.57 5.12 6.41
N ALA A 74 -23.21 5.27 5.14
CA ALA A 74 -23.22 6.57 4.47
C ALA A 74 -24.64 7.15 4.36
N ARG A 75 -25.66 6.30 4.20
CA ARG A 75 -27.07 6.68 4.19
C ARG A 75 -27.59 7.22 5.51
N ARG A 76 -26.91 6.99 6.65
CA ARG A 76 -27.27 7.59 7.95
C ARG A 76 -27.10 9.11 7.98
N ALA A 77 -26.21 9.65 7.14
CA ALA A 77 -26.08 11.10 6.97
C ALA A 77 -27.20 11.65 6.08
N SER A 78 -27.44 11.04 4.91
CA SER A 78 -28.60 11.28 4.05
C SER A 78 -28.66 10.20 2.96
N PRO A 79 -29.85 9.75 2.50
CA PRO A 79 -29.97 8.74 1.44
C PRO A 79 -29.25 9.13 0.13
N VAL A 80 -29.40 10.39 -0.28
CA VAL A 80 -28.79 10.91 -1.52
C VAL A 80 -27.28 11.07 -1.36
N PHE A 81 -26.85 11.64 -0.23
CA PHE A 81 -25.43 11.76 0.10
C PHE A 81 -24.75 10.39 0.12
N GLY A 82 -25.36 9.40 0.78
CA GLY A 82 -24.80 8.07 0.91
C GLY A 82 -24.60 7.37 -0.42
N LEU A 83 -25.60 7.46 -1.33
CA LEU A 83 -25.48 6.91 -2.67
C LEU A 83 -24.35 7.59 -3.45
N PHE A 84 -24.33 8.92 -3.47
CA PHE A 84 -23.31 9.69 -4.18
C PHE A 84 -21.91 9.43 -3.63
N PHE A 85 -21.74 9.45 -2.30
CA PHE A 85 -20.46 9.26 -1.64
C PHE A 85 -19.86 7.88 -1.89
N VAL A 86 -20.68 6.82 -1.80
CA VAL A 86 -20.22 5.45 -2.10
C VAL A 86 -19.90 5.30 -3.58
N ALA A 87 -20.75 5.80 -4.48
CA ALA A 87 -20.50 5.74 -5.91
C ALA A 87 -19.20 6.47 -6.29
N ALA A 88 -19.02 7.70 -5.79
CA ALA A 88 -17.81 8.48 -5.99
C ALA A 88 -16.58 7.76 -5.43
N THR A 89 -16.67 7.18 -4.23
CA THR A 89 -15.57 6.42 -3.63
C THR A 89 -15.17 5.22 -4.50
N ILE A 90 -16.13 4.45 -5.01
CA ILE A 90 -15.87 3.31 -5.90
C ILE A 90 -15.24 3.78 -7.23
N LEU A 91 -15.74 4.86 -7.82
CA LEU A 91 -15.22 5.41 -9.08
C LEU A 91 -13.78 5.94 -8.93
N VAL A 92 -13.49 6.63 -7.82
CA VAL A 92 -12.14 7.12 -7.50
C VAL A 92 -11.21 5.95 -7.20
N LEU A 93 -11.58 5.04 -6.29
CA LEU A 93 -10.73 3.90 -5.93
C LEU A 93 -10.56 2.87 -7.06
N GLY A 94 -11.44 2.85 -8.04
CA GLY A 94 -11.29 2.01 -9.23
C GLY A 94 -10.71 2.79 -10.41
N PRO A 95 -11.54 3.10 -11.43
CA PRO A 95 -11.07 3.52 -12.75
C PRO A 95 -10.44 4.93 -12.81
N PHE A 96 -10.87 5.87 -11.95
CA PHE A 96 -10.51 7.27 -12.16
C PHE A 96 -9.23 7.71 -11.47
N PHE A 97 -8.81 7.03 -10.40
CA PHE A 97 -7.62 7.46 -9.66
C PHE A 97 -6.63 6.33 -9.42
N VAL A 98 -7.01 5.26 -8.74
CA VAL A 98 -6.03 4.22 -8.34
C VAL A 98 -5.43 3.52 -9.55
N VAL A 99 -6.25 3.07 -10.51
CA VAL A 99 -5.76 2.36 -11.70
C VAL A 99 -4.80 3.23 -12.55
N PRO A 100 -5.15 4.49 -12.91
CA PRO A 100 -4.20 5.40 -13.56
C PRO A 100 -2.94 5.66 -12.74
N ARG A 101 -3.06 5.83 -11.42
CA ARG A 101 -1.94 6.10 -10.51
C ARG A 101 -0.94 4.93 -10.45
N VAL A 102 -1.42 3.69 -10.41
CA VAL A 102 -0.56 2.49 -10.49
C VAL A 102 0.18 2.44 -11.82
N THR A 103 -0.54 2.73 -12.91
CA THR A 103 0.03 2.68 -14.27
C THR A 103 1.14 3.73 -14.44
N ALA A 104 0.92 4.94 -13.94
CA ALA A 104 1.93 6.00 -13.95
C ALA A 104 3.17 5.64 -13.11
N ALA A 105 2.98 4.99 -11.96
CA ALA A 105 4.08 4.50 -11.14
C ALA A 105 4.89 3.42 -11.88
N LEU A 106 4.23 2.47 -12.55
CA LEU A 106 4.92 1.44 -13.33
C LEU A 106 5.69 2.05 -14.51
N TRP A 107 5.11 3.02 -15.21
CA TRP A 107 5.80 3.75 -16.27
C TRP A 107 7.09 4.41 -15.75
N ALA A 108 7.01 5.12 -14.61
CA ALA A 108 8.18 5.73 -13.98
C ALA A 108 9.24 4.70 -13.55
N ALA A 109 8.82 3.53 -13.05
CA ALA A 109 9.73 2.43 -12.75
C ALA A 109 10.46 1.92 -14.00
N VAL A 110 9.75 1.73 -15.11
CA VAL A 110 10.34 1.26 -16.38
C VAL A 110 11.36 2.26 -16.92
N LEU A 111 11.03 3.56 -16.90
CA LEU A 111 11.97 4.60 -17.33
C LEU A 111 13.22 4.62 -16.45
N GLN A 112 13.05 4.48 -15.13
CA GLN A 112 14.18 4.44 -14.20
C GLN A 112 15.08 3.21 -14.41
N LEU A 113 14.49 2.03 -14.61
CA LEU A 113 15.23 0.77 -14.81
C LEU A 113 16.00 0.75 -16.15
N THR A 114 15.37 1.26 -17.21
CA THR A 114 15.94 1.20 -18.57
C THR A 114 16.86 2.38 -18.90
N GLY A 115 16.78 3.46 -18.13
CA GLY A 115 17.40 4.74 -18.46
C GLY A 115 16.79 5.40 -19.71
N TRP A 116 15.68 4.87 -20.24
CA TRP A 116 15.04 5.38 -21.44
C TRP A 116 14.39 6.73 -21.15
N ARG A 117 14.60 7.68 -22.06
CA ARG A 117 14.04 9.04 -21.99
C ARG A 117 13.24 9.33 -23.26
N PRO A 118 12.03 8.78 -23.39
CA PRO A 118 11.21 9.01 -24.58
C PRO A 118 10.84 10.48 -24.72
N VAL A 119 10.87 10.97 -25.95
CA VAL A 119 10.44 12.34 -26.29
C VAL A 119 8.99 12.29 -26.76
N GLY A 120 8.15 13.19 -26.24
CA GLY A 120 6.74 13.30 -26.60
C GLY A 120 5.83 12.28 -25.89
N LYS A 121 4.55 12.27 -26.28
CA LYS A 121 3.49 11.49 -25.60
C LYS A 121 3.25 10.10 -26.20
N THR A 122 3.83 9.79 -27.35
CA THR A 122 3.55 8.54 -28.07
C THR A 122 3.97 7.31 -27.27
N ALA A 123 5.16 7.35 -26.65
CA ALA A 123 5.68 6.22 -25.88
C ALA A 123 4.80 5.86 -24.68
N ILE A 124 4.37 6.86 -23.90
CA ILE A 124 3.49 6.64 -22.75
C ILE A 124 2.09 6.18 -23.17
N LEU A 125 1.57 6.65 -24.32
CA LEU A 125 0.29 6.17 -24.86
C LEU A 125 0.36 4.70 -25.28
N LEU A 126 1.43 4.29 -25.97
CA LEU A 126 1.65 2.90 -26.36
C LEU A 126 1.83 2.00 -25.13
N PHE A 127 2.60 2.46 -24.14
CA PHE A 127 2.77 1.76 -22.88
C PHE A 127 1.45 1.54 -22.15
N ASN A 128 0.64 2.59 -21.99
CA ASN A 128 -0.67 2.49 -21.33
C ASN A 128 -1.61 1.56 -22.10
N GLY A 129 -1.65 1.66 -23.44
CA GLY A 129 -2.45 0.78 -24.28
C GLY A 129 -2.08 -0.69 -24.11
N ALA A 130 -0.77 -1.00 -24.17
CA ALA A 130 -0.27 -2.36 -23.97
C ALA A 130 -0.55 -2.86 -22.53
N PHE A 131 -0.30 -2.03 -21.53
CA PHE A 131 -0.52 -2.37 -20.12
C PHE A 131 -2.00 -2.69 -19.84
N TYR A 132 -2.92 -1.85 -20.32
CA TYR A 132 -4.36 -2.10 -20.13
C TYR A 132 -4.86 -3.27 -20.96
N ALA A 133 -4.31 -3.55 -22.14
CA ALA A 133 -4.63 -4.76 -22.88
C ALA A 133 -4.25 -6.02 -22.08
N VAL A 134 -3.08 -6.03 -21.45
CA VAL A 134 -2.65 -7.15 -20.58
C VAL A 134 -3.58 -7.28 -19.36
N ILE A 135 -3.90 -6.17 -18.69
CA ILE A 135 -4.86 -6.19 -17.58
C ILE A 135 -6.21 -6.74 -18.04
N TYR A 136 -6.71 -6.29 -19.18
CA TYR A 136 -7.98 -6.74 -19.73
C TYR A 136 -7.97 -8.25 -19.97
N VAL A 137 -6.90 -8.81 -20.54
CA VAL A 137 -6.77 -10.27 -20.72
C VAL A 137 -6.86 -11.00 -19.39
N PHE A 138 -6.19 -10.51 -18.33
CA PHE A 138 -6.27 -11.14 -17.01
C PHE A 138 -7.64 -11.00 -16.34
N VAL A 139 -8.27 -9.83 -16.45
CA VAL A 139 -9.61 -9.59 -15.87
C VAL A 139 -10.69 -10.36 -16.62
N ALA A 140 -10.57 -10.47 -17.95
CA ALA A 140 -11.46 -11.27 -18.78
C ALA A 140 -11.22 -12.78 -18.66
N SER A 141 -10.04 -13.18 -18.16
CA SER A 141 -9.76 -14.58 -17.84
C SER A 141 -10.56 -15.04 -16.61
N SER A 142 -10.71 -16.36 -16.44
CA SER A 142 -11.43 -16.90 -15.28
C SER A 142 -10.79 -16.44 -13.96
N GLY A 143 -11.60 -16.12 -12.95
CA GLY A 143 -11.10 -15.66 -11.65
C GLY A 143 -10.08 -16.60 -10.98
N LYS A 144 -10.08 -17.89 -11.35
CA LYS A 144 -9.09 -18.88 -10.89
C LYS A 144 -7.66 -18.58 -11.35
N VAL A 145 -7.48 -17.96 -12.52
CA VAL A 145 -6.17 -17.57 -13.04
C VAL A 145 -5.59 -16.44 -12.19
N VAL A 146 -6.40 -15.41 -11.93
CA VAL A 146 -6.04 -14.28 -11.08
C VAL A 146 -5.70 -14.76 -9.66
N GLU A 147 -6.49 -15.67 -9.09
CA GLU A 147 -6.22 -16.26 -7.77
C GLU A 147 -4.87 -17.01 -7.75
N ARG A 148 -4.60 -17.83 -8.77
CA ARG A 148 -3.36 -18.61 -8.86
C ARG A 148 -2.13 -17.71 -8.98
N ILE A 149 -2.22 -16.66 -9.80
CA ILE A 149 -1.14 -15.68 -9.96
C ILE A 149 -0.91 -14.94 -8.64
N GLY A 150 -1.96 -14.47 -7.99
CA GLY A 150 -1.87 -13.79 -6.69
C GLY A 150 -1.19 -14.66 -5.61
N ARG A 151 -1.48 -15.96 -5.61
CA ARG A 151 -0.87 -16.93 -4.67
C ARG A 151 0.64 -17.07 -4.83
N ILE A 152 1.18 -16.87 -6.03
CA ILE A 152 2.63 -16.92 -6.31
C ILE A 152 3.26 -15.54 -6.13
N LEU A 153 2.62 -14.50 -6.66
CA LEU A 153 3.15 -13.14 -6.63
C LEU A 153 3.23 -12.58 -5.20
N PHE A 154 2.26 -12.88 -4.33
CA PHE A 154 2.26 -12.33 -2.98
C PHE A 154 3.46 -12.80 -2.12
N PRO A 155 3.80 -14.10 -2.03
CA PRO A 155 5.02 -14.55 -1.36
C PRO A 155 6.30 -13.96 -1.95
N VAL A 156 6.39 -13.87 -3.29
CA VAL A 156 7.56 -13.29 -3.96
C VAL A 156 7.69 -11.80 -3.62
N LEU A 157 6.58 -11.05 -3.68
CA LEU A 157 6.53 -9.64 -3.30
C LEU A 157 6.96 -9.46 -1.83
N MET A 158 6.45 -10.30 -0.92
CA MET A 158 6.84 -10.28 0.49
C MET A 158 8.32 -10.55 0.70
N ALA A 159 8.89 -11.52 -0.02
CA ALA A 159 10.32 -11.83 0.06
C ALA A 159 11.16 -10.63 -0.39
N ILE A 160 10.80 -9.99 -1.51
CA ILE A 160 11.46 -8.77 -2.01
C ILE A 160 11.36 -7.65 -0.97
N VAL A 161 10.15 -7.38 -0.48
CA VAL A 161 9.89 -6.35 0.53
C VAL A 161 10.75 -6.51 1.77
N VAL A 162 10.73 -7.70 2.36
CA VAL A 162 11.52 -8.00 3.56
C VAL A 162 13.01 -7.86 3.25
N SER A 163 13.48 -8.35 2.10
CA SER A 163 14.88 -8.21 1.71
C SER A 163 15.32 -6.75 1.59
N VAL A 164 14.47 -5.89 1.02
CA VAL A 164 14.76 -4.46 0.83
C VAL A 164 14.82 -3.74 2.19
N ILE A 165 13.86 -3.97 3.07
CA ILE A 165 13.86 -3.40 4.42
C ILE A 165 15.11 -3.85 5.18
N VAL A 166 15.39 -5.16 5.22
CA VAL A 166 16.55 -5.70 5.96
C VAL A 166 17.86 -5.12 5.43
N GLN A 167 18.07 -5.12 4.10
CA GLN A 167 19.29 -4.57 3.52
C GLN A 167 19.43 -3.06 3.74
N SER A 168 18.33 -2.31 3.70
CA SER A 168 18.36 -0.87 3.97
C SER A 168 18.80 -0.54 5.40
N ILE A 169 18.58 -1.45 6.36
CA ILE A 169 18.96 -1.28 7.76
C ILE A 169 20.40 -1.75 7.99
N VAL A 170 20.79 -2.89 7.40
CA VAL A 170 22.12 -3.48 7.56
C VAL A 170 23.20 -2.71 6.78
N ALA A 171 22.87 -2.22 5.59
CA ALA A 171 23.78 -1.51 4.70
C ALA A 171 23.12 -0.21 4.18
N PRO A 172 22.90 0.79 5.04
CA PRO A 172 22.23 2.03 4.67
C PRO A 172 22.99 2.75 3.54
N LEU A 173 22.25 3.43 2.66
CA LEU A 173 22.84 4.13 1.52
C LEU A 173 23.63 5.36 1.96
N SER A 174 23.21 6.00 3.05
CA SER A 174 23.86 7.14 3.71
C SER A 174 24.24 6.81 5.16
N PRO A 175 25.38 7.34 5.66
CA PRO A 175 25.78 7.17 7.06
C PRO A 175 24.89 7.94 8.05
N SER A 176 24.13 8.94 7.58
CA SER A 176 23.21 9.72 8.40
C SER A 176 21.91 10.02 7.67
N TRP A 177 20.85 10.26 8.45
CA TRP A 177 19.57 10.70 7.92
C TRP A 177 19.65 12.16 7.48
N GLY A 178 19.03 12.46 6.34
CA GLY A 178 18.93 13.81 5.80
C GLY A 178 18.04 14.71 6.66
N LYS A 179 18.04 16.01 6.37
CA LYS A 179 17.05 16.94 6.96
C LYS A 179 15.68 16.72 6.30
N PRO A 180 14.57 16.98 7.03
CA PRO A 180 13.24 16.94 6.43
C PRO A 180 13.13 17.86 5.21
N SER A 181 12.46 17.39 4.15
CA SER A 181 12.25 18.14 2.90
C SER A 181 11.03 19.08 2.94
N PHE A 182 10.24 19.02 4.01
CA PHE A 182 9.06 19.84 4.26
C PHE A 182 9.30 20.85 5.40
N GLY A 183 8.59 21.99 5.32
CA GLY A 183 8.69 23.08 6.32
C GLY A 183 7.63 23.04 7.42
N GLU A 184 6.63 22.16 7.30
CA GLU A 184 5.55 22.01 8.28
C GLU A 184 5.92 21.06 9.43
N ASN A 185 5.07 20.98 10.45
CA ASN A 185 5.29 20.06 11.57
C ASN A 185 5.31 18.59 11.05
N PRO A 186 6.31 17.77 11.40
CA PRO A 186 6.42 16.40 10.91
C PRO A 186 5.19 15.52 11.17
N VAL A 187 4.54 15.67 12.33
CA VAL A 187 3.33 14.89 12.66
C VAL A 187 2.17 15.30 11.75
N VAL A 188 2.02 16.59 11.47
CA VAL A 188 0.99 17.11 10.56
C VAL A 188 1.25 16.63 9.13
N HIS A 189 2.50 16.73 8.66
CA HIS A 189 2.91 16.20 7.37
C HIS A 189 2.53 14.72 7.22
N GLY A 190 2.93 13.92 8.21
CA GLY A 190 2.60 12.50 8.25
C GLY A 190 1.10 12.22 8.29
N PHE A 191 0.34 12.99 9.08
CA PHE A 191 -1.10 12.83 9.17
C PHE A 191 -1.78 13.07 7.82
N LEU A 192 -1.41 14.14 7.11
CA LEU A 192 -1.92 14.44 5.78
C LEU A 192 -1.50 13.38 4.76
N ALA A 193 -0.25 12.91 4.82
CA ALA A 193 0.27 11.86 3.95
C ALA A 193 -0.50 10.54 4.12
N GLY A 194 -0.68 10.08 5.35
CA GLY A 194 -1.44 8.86 5.65
C GLY A 194 -2.93 8.98 5.29
N TYR A 195 -3.54 10.16 5.47
CA TYR A 195 -4.91 10.40 5.04
C TYR A 195 -5.05 10.33 3.51
N ALA A 196 -4.09 10.93 2.78
CA ALA A 196 -4.04 10.92 1.32
C ALA A 196 -3.72 9.54 0.71
N ALA A 197 -3.26 8.58 1.54
CA ALA A 197 -3.05 7.19 1.11
C ALA A 197 -4.39 6.52 0.74
N GLY A 198 -5.49 6.92 1.38
CA GLY A 198 -6.83 6.44 1.06
C GLY A 198 -7.21 5.10 1.68
N ASP A 199 -6.44 4.61 2.66
CA ASP A 199 -6.69 3.32 3.33
C ASP A 199 -8.03 3.29 4.09
N LEU A 200 -8.55 4.44 4.53
CA LEU A 200 -9.84 4.50 5.21
C LEU A 200 -11.00 4.16 4.26
N GLN A 201 -10.97 4.73 3.05
CA GLN A 201 -11.96 4.46 2.02
C GLN A 201 -11.87 3.01 1.55
N CYS A 202 -10.66 2.47 1.44
CA CYS A 202 -10.42 1.05 1.19
C CYS A 202 -11.01 0.18 2.30
N ALA A 203 -10.76 0.50 3.57
CA ALA A 203 -11.30 -0.24 4.71
C ALA A 203 -12.83 -0.33 4.68
N LEU A 204 -13.50 0.78 4.33
CA LEU A 204 -14.95 0.84 4.19
C LEU A 204 -15.49 -0.09 3.08
N LEU A 205 -14.79 -0.21 1.95
CA LEU A 205 -15.16 -1.15 0.88
C LEU A 205 -14.83 -2.60 1.21
N TYR A 206 -13.61 -2.83 1.71
CA TYR A 206 -13.09 -4.17 2.01
C TYR A 206 -13.77 -4.80 3.23
N GLY A 207 -14.32 -4.00 4.13
CA GLY A 207 -15.05 -4.49 5.30
C GLY A 207 -16.15 -5.50 4.96
N LEU A 208 -16.87 -5.30 3.86
CA LEU A 208 -17.89 -6.25 3.41
C LEU A 208 -17.28 -7.62 3.10
N VAL A 209 -16.10 -7.65 2.46
CA VAL A 209 -15.39 -8.89 2.12
C VAL A 209 -14.94 -9.61 3.38
N VAL A 210 -14.36 -8.88 4.33
CA VAL A 210 -13.88 -9.46 5.60
C VAL A 210 -15.05 -9.97 6.45
N VAL A 211 -16.15 -9.20 6.55
CA VAL A 211 -17.36 -9.61 7.27
C VAL A 211 -17.98 -10.85 6.64
N ARG A 212 -18.06 -10.92 5.31
CA ARG A 212 -18.52 -12.14 4.59
C ARG A 212 -17.64 -13.34 4.90
N GLY A 213 -16.32 -13.19 4.88
CA GLY A 213 -15.39 -14.27 5.24
C GLY A 213 -15.59 -14.79 6.67
N ILE A 214 -15.93 -13.91 7.62
CA ILE A 214 -16.28 -14.32 9.00
C ILE A 214 -17.59 -15.11 9.02
N HIS A 215 -18.59 -14.68 8.25
CA HIS A 215 -19.86 -15.41 8.12
C HIS A 215 -19.69 -16.78 7.48
N ASP A 216 -18.87 -16.89 6.44
CA ASP A 216 -18.56 -18.16 5.77
C ASP A 216 -17.84 -19.15 6.71
N ALA A 217 -17.15 -18.65 7.74
CA ALA A 217 -16.57 -19.46 8.81
C ALA A 217 -17.58 -19.90 9.90
N GLY A 218 -18.87 -19.65 9.71
CA GLY A 218 -19.95 -20.07 10.61
C GLY A 218 -20.11 -19.21 11.87
N ILE A 219 -19.61 -17.97 11.83
CA ILE A 219 -19.70 -16.98 12.92
C ILE A 219 -20.76 -15.92 12.56
N ALA A 220 -21.62 -15.58 13.52
CA ALA A 220 -22.71 -14.64 13.32
C ALA A 220 -22.99 -13.83 14.59
N GLY A 221 -23.86 -12.81 14.48
CA GLY A 221 -24.23 -11.95 15.60
C GLY A 221 -23.07 -11.10 16.11
N GLU A 222 -23.03 -10.86 17.42
CA GLU A 222 -22.04 -9.99 18.06
C GLU A 222 -20.61 -10.54 17.98
N ASP A 223 -20.44 -11.85 17.78
CA ASP A 223 -19.14 -12.49 17.65
C ASP A 223 -18.40 -12.04 16.37
N VAL A 224 -19.11 -11.58 15.34
CA VAL A 224 -18.50 -11.02 14.12
C VAL A 224 -17.64 -9.81 14.47
N ASN A 225 -18.12 -8.96 15.36
CA ASN A 225 -17.47 -7.71 15.78
C ASN A 225 -16.11 -8.00 16.42
N ARG A 226 -16.11 -8.97 17.35
CA ARG A 226 -14.91 -9.37 18.08
C ARG A 226 -13.88 -10.00 17.15
N ASN A 227 -14.30 -10.83 16.20
CA ASN A 227 -13.40 -11.44 15.24
C ASN A 227 -12.87 -10.41 14.22
N LEU A 228 -13.69 -9.46 13.77
CA LEU A 228 -13.22 -8.39 12.89
C LEU A 228 -12.18 -7.51 13.57
N ILE A 229 -12.37 -7.14 14.84
CA ILE A 229 -11.38 -6.38 15.60
C ILE A 229 -10.03 -7.12 15.63
N LYS A 230 -10.04 -8.42 15.91
CA LYS A 230 -8.81 -9.24 15.93
C LYS A 230 -8.15 -9.30 14.55
N ILE A 231 -8.93 -9.51 13.49
CA ILE A 231 -8.45 -9.53 12.10
C ILE A 231 -7.85 -8.16 11.72
N GLY A 232 -8.52 -7.07 12.08
CA GLY A 232 -8.07 -5.70 11.86
C GLY A 232 -6.76 -5.41 12.57
N VAL A 233 -6.63 -5.79 13.85
CA VAL A 233 -5.38 -5.63 14.62
C VAL A 233 -4.23 -6.39 13.95
N ILE A 234 -4.46 -7.62 13.49
CA ILE A 234 -3.42 -8.40 12.80
C ILE A 234 -3.06 -7.76 11.46
N GLY A 235 -4.04 -7.52 10.60
CA GLY A 235 -3.79 -7.06 9.24
C GLY A 235 -3.25 -5.63 9.17
N LEU A 236 -3.86 -4.70 9.91
CA LEU A 236 -3.38 -3.31 9.98
C LEU A 236 -2.12 -3.18 10.85
N GLY A 237 -1.91 -4.08 11.81
CA GLY A 237 -0.63 -4.17 12.54
C GLY A 237 0.52 -4.57 11.62
N LEU A 238 0.33 -5.57 10.76
CA LEU A 238 1.31 -5.91 9.72
C LEU A 238 1.53 -4.75 8.74
N LEU A 239 0.47 -4.04 8.37
CA LEU A 239 0.55 -2.85 7.51
C LEU A 239 1.36 -1.73 8.18
N ALA A 240 1.15 -1.48 9.47
CA ALA A 240 1.90 -0.50 10.24
C ALA A 240 3.39 -0.85 10.29
N LEU A 241 3.73 -2.12 10.57
CA LEU A 241 5.12 -2.59 10.57
C LEU A 241 5.78 -2.45 9.19
N ALA A 242 5.05 -2.80 8.13
CA ALA A 242 5.56 -2.66 6.77
C ALA A 242 5.78 -1.20 6.38
N HIS A 243 4.87 -0.30 6.76
CA HIS A 243 5.01 1.15 6.59
C HIS A 243 6.25 1.68 7.32
N LEU A 244 6.41 1.31 8.60
CA LEU A 244 7.54 1.73 9.41
C LEU A 244 8.87 1.27 8.80
N GLY A 245 8.96 -0.02 8.44
CA GLY A 245 10.18 -0.59 7.84
C GLY A 245 10.58 0.14 6.55
N HIS A 246 9.62 0.44 5.69
CA HIS A 246 9.88 1.20 4.46
C HIS A 246 10.20 2.67 4.71
N MET A 247 9.60 3.32 5.71
CA MET A 247 9.97 4.68 6.09
C MET A 247 11.41 4.74 6.61
N ILE A 248 11.82 3.76 7.41
CA ILE A 248 13.23 3.65 7.85
C ILE A 248 14.14 3.42 6.62
N ALA A 249 13.73 2.55 5.70
CA ALA A 249 14.48 2.33 4.45
C ALA A 249 14.64 3.63 3.64
N GLY A 250 13.58 4.42 3.53
CA GLY A 250 13.59 5.75 2.90
C GLY A 250 14.50 6.73 3.63
N ALA A 251 14.44 6.81 4.96
CA ALA A 251 15.31 7.69 5.74
C ALA A 251 16.80 7.33 5.60
N ASN A 252 17.09 6.02 5.45
CA ASN A 252 18.45 5.50 5.21
C ASN A 252 19.02 5.83 3.82
N ILE A 253 18.22 6.42 2.91
CA ILE A 253 18.71 7.05 1.68
C ILE A 253 19.50 8.33 2.01
N GLY A 254 19.17 9.02 3.10
CA GLY A 254 19.86 10.23 3.55
C GLY A 254 19.75 11.42 2.60
N GLY A 255 18.72 11.46 1.74
CA GLY A 255 18.55 12.51 0.74
C GLY A 255 19.54 12.48 -0.42
N THR A 256 20.30 11.38 -0.57
CA THR A 256 21.25 11.18 -1.68
C THR A 256 20.55 11.01 -3.03
N ILE A 257 19.36 10.39 -3.02
CA ILE A 257 18.53 10.18 -4.21
C ILE A 257 17.41 11.24 -4.22
N ARG A 258 17.38 12.07 -5.27
CA ARG A 258 16.36 13.11 -5.51
C ARG A 258 15.32 12.66 -6.52
N LEU A 259 14.68 11.53 -6.24
CA LEU A 259 13.59 10.95 -7.02
C LEU A 259 12.38 10.75 -6.11
N ASN A 260 11.21 10.46 -6.68
CA ASN A 260 9.97 10.23 -5.94
C ASN A 260 9.32 8.89 -6.33
N LEU A 261 8.52 8.34 -5.43
CA LEU A 261 7.65 7.19 -5.67
C LEU A 261 8.39 6.00 -6.29
N ALA A 262 7.92 5.52 -7.45
CA ALA A 262 8.45 4.36 -8.12
C ALA A 262 9.90 4.53 -8.54
N ALA A 263 10.29 5.71 -9.02
CA ALA A 263 11.68 5.97 -9.43
C ALA A 263 12.63 5.95 -8.22
N LEU A 264 12.20 6.52 -7.09
CA LEU A 264 12.96 6.46 -5.84
C LEU A 264 13.12 5.01 -5.36
N TYR A 265 12.02 4.27 -5.30
CA TYR A 265 12.02 2.89 -4.81
C TYR A 265 12.92 2.01 -5.69
N VAL A 266 12.77 2.09 -7.01
CA VAL A 266 13.61 1.34 -7.96
C VAL A 266 15.09 1.69 -7.77
N GLN A 267 15.43 2.98 -7.72
CA GLN A 267 16.82 3.40 -7.57
C GLN A 267 17.41 2.90 -6.24
N MET A 268 16.65 3.00 -5.14
CA MET A 268 17.06 2.49 -3.84
C MET A 268 17.34 0.98 -3.90
N VAL A 269 16.44 0.18 -4.50
CA VAL A 269 16.63 -1.27 -4.63
C VAL A 269 17.86 -1.62 -5.45
N VAL A 270 18.05 -0.97 -6.61
CA VAL A 270 19.22 -1.19 -7.47
C VAL A 270 20.52 -0.89 -6.72
N GLU A 271 20.56 0.19 -5.94
CA GLU A 271 21.76 0.53 -5.17
C GLU A 271 22.01 -0.41 -3.98
N LEU A 272 20.96 -0.79 -3.24
CA LEU A 272 21.07 -1.74 -2.12
C LEU A 272 21.54 -3.11 -2.59
N TRP A 273 20.88 -3.66 -3.62
CA TRP A 273 21.22 -4.99 -4.14
C TRP A 273 22.56 -4.97 -4.88
N GLY A 274 22.90 -3.88 -5.56
CA GLY A 274 24.20 -3.68 -6.17
C GLY A 274 25.36 -3.65 -5.16
N ARG A 275 25.13 -3.11 -3.95
CA ARG A 275 26.10 -3.16 -2.83
C ARG A 275 26.19 -4.57 -2.24
N ALA A 276 25.05 -5.24 -2.03
CA ALA A 276 25.00 -6.59 -1.47
C ALA A 276 25.67 -7.64 -2.38
N ALA A 277 25.58 -7.48 -3.70
CA ALA A 277 26.13 -8.42 -4.67
C ALA A 277 27.66 -8.33 -4.85
N GLY A 278 28.35 -7.36 -4.23
CA GLY A 278 29.81 -7.27 -4.26
C GLY A 278 30.40 -7.29 -5.67
N SER A 279 30.43 -6.14 -6.36
CA SER A 279 31.12 -5.84 -7.63
C SER A 279 30.31 -5.88 -8.94
N SER A 280 30.67 -4.91 -9.79
CA SER A 280 30.69 -4.84 -11.27
C SER A 280 29.51 -5.29 -12.15
N TRP A 281 28.70 -6.28 -11.79
CA TRP A 281 27.68 -6.88 -12.66
C TRP A 281 26.38 -6.06 -12.77
N TRP A 282 26.10 -5.21 -11.78
CA TRP A 282 24.87 -4.41 -11.67
C TRP A 282 25.08 -2.91 -11.94
N ARG A 283 26.12 -2.52 -12.70
CA ARG A 283 26.30 -1.12 -13.11
C ARG A 283 25.32 -0.77 -14.23
N TRP A 284 24.04 -0.66 -13.90
CA TRP A 284 23.11 0.11 -14.72
C TRP A 284 23.59 1.57 -14.75
N PRO A 285 23.44 2.27 -15.89
CA PRO A 285 24.01 3.60 -16.06
C PRO A 285 23.48 4.53 -14.97
N ARG A 286 24.39 5.02 -14.12
CA ARG A 286 24.05 6.06 -13.15
C ARG A 286 23.55 7.27 -13.95
N PRO A 287 22.32 7.75 -13.73
CA PRO A 287 21.91 9.00 -14.33
C PRO A 287 22.85 10.10 -13.83
N ARG A 288 23.53 10.77 -14.77
CA ARG A 288 24.24 12.03 -14.51
C ARG A 288 23.23 13.14 -14.24
#